data_AF-A0A3P3W7A9-F1
#
_entry.id   AF-A0A3P3W7A9-F1
#
_cell.length_a   1.000
_cell.length_b   1.000
_cell.length_c   1.000
_cell.angle_alpha   90.00
_cell.angle_beta   90.00
_cell.angle_gamma   90.00
#
_symmetry.space_group_name_H-M   'P 1'
#
loop_
_entity.id
_entity.type
_entity.pdbx_description
1 polymer ?
#
loop_
_entity_poly.entity_id
_entity_poly.type
_entity_poly.pdbx_seq_one_letter_code
_entity_poly.pdbx_strand_id
1 'polypeptide(L)'
;MNKIQQKIENGYNIDGNQIYDDTFNIFKKMAIPAGAIIFLLLILFGGIYTLTLFTVFGNPTEIQTFFESLALLQLSPDILAYYILGSATINGIMAIFGAGFIKMARDVYHNELPKFSTPFIYFTKVEGLKVFAFTILVQVIYNAISLGLESIGLSMVGLFVMILINLLTLLVVPFIIFDKMPIFKALGASVSLINQKPFKILMYLILLGLLSLSGILIFFIGLIVTLPIIYCFNYSIYENIVNKN
;
A
#
# COMPACT_ATOMS: atom_id res chain seq x y z
N MET A 1 19.17 23.43 5.07
CA MET A 1 19.15 21.96 4.85
C MET A 1 17.72 21.48 4.88
N ASN A 2 17.35 20.51 4.04
CA ASN A 2 16.01 19.90 4.06
C ASN A 2 15.81 19.14 5.40
N LYS A 3 14.65 19.25 6.05
CA LYS A 3 14.34 18.55 7.32
C LYS A 3 14.65 17.06 7.25
N ILE A 4 14.32 16.42 6.13
CA ILE A 4 14.60 14.99 5.90
C ILE A 4 16.10 14.69 5.91
N GLN A 5 16.92 15.57 5.33
CA GLN A 5 18.37 15.40 5.34
C GLN A 5 18.94 15.50 6.76
N GLN A 6 18.42 16.42 7.58
CA GLN A 6 18.83 16.54 8.99
C GLN A 6 18.50 15.28 9.79
N LYS A 7 17.37 14.63 9.51
CA LYS A 7 16.96 13.37 10.16
C LYS A 7 17.81 12.19 9.70
N ILE A 8 18.24 12.19 8.44
CA ILE A 8 19.16 11.18 7.91
C ILE A 8 20.52 11.28 8.61
N GLU A 9 21.03 12.50 8.81
CA GLU A 9 22.37 12.74 9.36
C GLU A 9 22.44 12.62 10.90
N ASN A 10 21.47 13.19 11.61
CA ASN A 10 21.51 13.28 13.08
C ASN A 10 20.70 12.17 13.77
N GLY A 11 19.97 11.38 12.99
CA GLY A 11 18.98 10.44 13.48
C GLY A 11 17.68 11.11 13.96
N TYR A 12 16.74 10.29 14.40
CA TYR A 12 15.46 10.75 14.94
C TYR A 12 15.00 9.85 16.09
N ASN A 13 14.19 10.38 17.01
CA ASN A 13 13.53 9.56 18.01
C ASN A 13 12.16 9.07 17.51
N ILE A 14 11.73 7.90 17.99
CA ILE A 14 10.40 7.38 17.71
C ILE A 14 9.71 7.15 19.04
N ASP A 15 8.64 7.89 19.29
CA ASP A 15 7.68 7.60 20.34
C ASP A 15 6.54 6.77 19.76
N GLY A 16 6.53 5.48 20.10
CA GLY A 16 5.50 4.55 19.64
C GLY A 16 4.11 4.94 20.14
N ASN A 17 4.00 5.45 21.37
CA ASN A 17 2.71 5.82 21.95
C ASN A 17 2.10 6.99 21.16
N GLN A 18 2.91 7.99 20.83
CA GLN A 18 2.46 9.11 20.01
C GLN A 18 2.00 8.66 18.61
N ILE A 19 2.73 7.74 17.97
CA ILE A 19 2.33 7.19 16.65
C ILE A 19 0.99 6.46 16.75
N TYR A 20 0.79 5.66 17.80
CA TYR A 20 -0.48 4.97 18.03
C TYR A 20 -1.61 5.95 18.27
N ASP A 21 -1.42 6.92 19.17
CA ASP A 21 -2.42 7.91 19.50
C ASP A 21 -2.83 8.73 18.26
N ASP A 22 -1.86 9.21 17.50
CA ASP A 22 -2.11 9.90 16.23
C ASP A 22 -2.89 9.00 15.26
N THR A 23 -2.46 7.74 15.09
CA THR A 23 -3.11 6.77 14.20
C THR A 23 -4.55 6.51 14.59
N PHE A 24 -4.82 6.26 15.87
CA PHE A 24 -6.17 6.00 16.38
C PHE A 24 -7.05 7.25 16.33
N ASN A 25 -6.49 8.43 16.59
CA ASN A 25 -7.24 9.68 16.52
C ASN A 25 -7.67 10.01 15.09
N ILE A 26 -6.80 9.77 14.11
CA ILE A 26 -7.15 9.87 12.69
C ILE A 26 -8.20 8.80 12.35
N PHE A 27 -7.93 7.54 12.72
CA PHE A 27 -8.79 6.40 12.39
C PHE A 27 -10.23 6.59 12.88
N LYS A 28 -10.44 7.06 14.11
CA LYS A 28 -11.79 7.32 14.67
C LYS A 28 -12.63 8.25 13.78
N LYS A 29 -12.01 9.23 13.15
CA LYS A 29 -12.68 10.22 12.28
C LYS A 29 -12.76 9.74 10.82
N MET A 30 -11.80 8.93 10.37
CA MET A 30 -11.64 8.51 8.99
C MET A 30 -12.28 7.15 8.67
N ALA A 31 -12.43 6.25 9.64
CA ALA A 31 -12.76 4.84 9.41
C ALA A 31 -14.05 4.63 8.62
N ILE A 32 -15.15 5.28 9.03
CA ILE A 32 -16.45 5.17 8.35
C ILE A 32 -16.41 5.79 6.93
N PRO A 33 -16.00 7.06 6.73
CA PRO A 33 -15.99 7.64 5.39
C PRO A 33 -15.00 6.93 4.45
N ALA A 34 -13.81 6.56 4.91
CA ALA A 34 -12.86 5.81 4.09
C ALA A 34 -13.36 4.38 3.81
N GLY A 35 -13.95 3.70 4.80
CA GLY A 35 -14.56 2.39 4.62
C GLY A 35 -15.69 2.39 3.59
N ALA A 36 -16.56 3.40 3.60
CA ALA A 36 -17.61 3.55 2.59
C ALA A 36 -17.04 3.70 1.17
N ILE A 37 -15.94 4.45 1.02
CA ILE A 37 -15.25 4.58 -0.27
C ILE A 37 -14.62 3.24 -0.69
N ILE A 38 -13.94 2.55 0.23
CA ILE A 38 -13.36 1.22 -0.03
C ILE A 38 -14.46 0.24 -0.47
N PHE A 39 -15.62 0.24 0.20
CA PHE A 39 -16.75 -0.60 -0.18
C PHE A 39 -17.25 -0.30 -1.59
N LEU A 40 -17.40 0.99 -1.93
CA LEU A 40 -17.79 1.39 -3.28
C LEU A 40 -16.76 0.94 -4.33
N LEU A 41 -15.46 1.12 -4.06
CA LEU A 41 -14.39 0.66 -4.95
C LEU A 41 -14.41 -0.86 -5.10
N LEU A 42 -14.69 -1.60 -4.02
CA LEU A 42 -14.80 -3.06 -4.06
C LEU A 42 -15.95 -3.51 -4.96
N ILE A 43 -17.13 -2.88 -4.86
CA ILE A 43 -18.27 -3.19 -5.74
C ILE A 43 -17.92 -2.85 -7.20
N LEU A 44 -17.33 -1.68 -7.44
CA LEU A 44 -16.97 -1.21 -8.78
C LEU A 44 -15.93 -2.12 -9.45
N PHE A 45 -14.78 -2.34 -8.80
CA PHE A 45 -13.71 -3.17 -9.34
C PHE A 45 -14.09 -4.64 -9.36
N GLY A 46 -14.82 -5.13 -8.35
CA GLY A 46 -15.35 -6.49 -8.33
C GLY A 46 -16.30 -6.74 -9.51
N GLY A 47 -17.21 -5.79 -9.80
CA GLY A 47 -18.10 -5.86 -10.96
C GLY A 47 -17.36 -5.82 -12.30
N ILE A 48 -16.39 -4.92 -12.46
CA ILE A 48 -15.55 -4.86 -13.67
C ILE A 48 -14.78 -6.17 -13.86
N TYR A 49 -14.22 -6.70 -12.77
CA TYR A 49 -13.46 -7.95 -12.79
C TYR A 49 -14.31 -9.14 -13.20
N THR A 50 -15.49 -9.32 -12.60
CA THR A 50 -16.40 -10.42 -12.95
C THR A 50 -16.89 -10.29 -14.39
N LEU A 51 -17.26 -9.10 -14.83
CA LEU A 51 -17.64 -8.85 -16.23
C LEU A 51 -16.51 -9.23 -17.19
N THR A 52 -15.28 -8.82 -16.89
CA THR A 52 -14.11 -9.13 -17.73
C THR A 52 -13.91 -10.65 -17.84
N LEU A 53 -13.99 -11.38 -16.72
CA LEU A 53 -13.86 -12.85 -16.73
C LEU A 53 -14.93 -13.51 -17.60
N PHE A 54 -16.19 -13.11 -17.49
CA PHE A 54 -17.27 -13.65 -18.32
C PHE A 54 -17.10 -13.31 -19.81
N THR A 55 -16.59 -12.12 -20.14
CA THR A 55 -16.35 -11.74 -21.55
C THR A 55 -15.17 -12.49 -22.19
N VAL A 56 -14.13 -12.84 -21.42
CA VAL A 56 -12.94 -13.51 -21.94
C VAL A 56 -13.12 -15.02 -22.03
N PHE A 57 -13.71 -15.64 -21.00
CA PHE A 57 -13.79 -17.10 -20.88
C PHE A 57 -15.18 -17.67 -21.20
N GLY A 58 -16.22 -16.84 -21.31
CA GLY A 58 -17.57 -17.25 -21.72
C GLY A 58 -18.36 -18.13 -20.73
N ASN A 59 -17.69 -18.97 -19.93
CA ASN A 59 -18.31 -19.86 -18.95
C ASN A 59 -17.47 -20.04 -17.67
N PRO A 60 -18.09 -20.42 -16.53
CA PRO A 60 -17.39 -20.63 -15.26
C PRO A 60 -16.33 -21.74 -15.25
N THR A 61 -16.48 -22.79 -16.07
CA THR A 61 -15.58 -23.94 -16.09
C THR A 61 -14.21 -23.59 -16.68
N GLU A 62 -14.18 -22.78 -17.73
CA GLU A 62 -12.94 -22.26 -18.33
C GLU A 62 -12.22 -21.31 -17.37
N ILE A 63 -12.99 -20.47 -16.66
CA ILE A 63 -12.45 -19.60 -15.60
C ILE A 63 -11.77 -20.44 -14.50
N GLN A 64 -12.42 -21.52 -14.05
CA GLN A 64 -11.87 -22.41 -13.05
C GLN A 64 -10.57 -23.08 -13.55
N THR A 65 -10.58 -23.61 -14.76
CA THR A 65 -9.41 -24.27 -15.37
C THR A 65 -8.22 -23.31 -15.49
N PHE A 66 -8.48 -22.05 -15.83
CA PHE A 66 -7.47 -21.00 -15.85
C PHE A 66 -6.87 -20.76 -14.45
N PHE A 67 -7.69 -20.65 -13.39
CA PHE A 67 -7.19 -20.47 -12.02
C PHE A 67 -6.40 -21.69 -11.50
N GLU A 68 -6.78 -22.90 -11.89
CA GLU A 68 -6.01 -24.11 -11.56
C GLU A 68 -4.64 -24.11 -12.25
N SER A 69 -4.58 -23.70 -13.53
CA SER A 69 -3.31 -23.57 -14.25
C SER A 69 -2.38 -22.49 -13.67
N LEU A 70 -2.95 -21.38 -13.17
CA LEU A 70 -2.24 -20.35 -12.42
C LEU A 70 -1.64 -20.92 -11.13
N ALA A 71 -2.42 -21.69 -10.36
CA ALA A 71 -2.00 -22.26 -9.09
C ALA A 71 -0.85 -23.28 -9.23
N LEU A 72 -0.78 -23.97 -10.37
CA LEU A 72 0.28 -24.93 -10.69
C LEU A 72 1.48 -24.29 -11.40
N LEU A 73 1.45 -22.98 -11.66
CA LEU A 73 2.46 -22.24 -12.44
C LEU A 73 2.77 -22.87 -13.81
N GLN A 74 1.81 -23.61 -14.37
CA GLN A 74 1.92 -24.25 -15.69
C GLN A 74 1.51 -23.27 -16.80
N LEU A 75 1.91 -22.01 -16.68
CA LEU A 75 1.56 -20.97 -17.64
C LEU A 75 2.58 -20.93 -18.77
N SER A 76 2.10 -20.63 -19.97
CA SER A 76 3.02 -20.24 -21.05
C SER A 76 3.74 -18.93 -20.67
N PRO A 77 4.96 -18.69 -21.18
CA PRO A 77 5.70 -17.45 -20.92
C PRO A 77 4.89 -16.18 -21.25
N ASP A 78 4.06 -16.22 -22.29
CA ASP A 78 3.22 -15.10 -22.71
C ASP A 78 2.13 -14.79 -21.67
N ILE A 79 1.43 -15.82 -21.17
CA ILE A 79 0.38 -15.65 -20.14
C ILE A 79 0.99 -15.15 -18.84
N LEU A 80 2.18 -15.63 -18.48
CA LEU A 80 2.93 -15.16 -17.31
C LEU A 80 3.28 -13.67 -17.42
N ALA A 81 3.71 -13.21 -18.60
CA ALA A 81 4.00 -11.79 -18.85
C ALA A 81 2.74 -10.92 -18.70
N TYR A 82 1.61 -11.34 -19.27
CA TYR A 82 0.32 -10.63 -19.09
C TYR A 82 -0.11 -10.59 -17.63
N TYR A 83 0.06 -11.67 -16.88
CA TYR A 83 -0.23 -11.71 -15.45
C TYR A 83 0.63 -10.73 -14.65
N ILE A 84 1.94 -10.69 -14.90
CA ILE A 84 2.87 -9.77 -14.22
C ILE A 84 2.51 -8.32 -14.52
N LEU A 85 2.28 -7.98 -15.79
CA LEU A 85 1.95 -6.60 -16.18
C LEU A 85 0.57 -6.17 -15.70
N GLY A 86 -0.42 -7.07 -15.78
CA GLY A 86 -1.78 -6.83 -15.30
C GLY A 86 -1.83 -6.61 -13.79
N SER A 87 -1.20 -7.50 -13.02
CA SER A 87 -1.12 -7.38 -11.55
C SER A 87 -0.37 -6.11 -11.12
N ALA A 88 0.75 -5.78 -11.79
CA ALA A 88 1.49 -4.54 -11.53
C ALA A 88 0.64 -3.30 -11.82
N THR A 89 -0.12 -3.29 -12.92
CA THR A 89 -0.99 -2.16 -13.29
C THR A 89 -2.12 -1.98 -12.27
N ILE A 90 -2.78 -3.07 -11.87
CA ILE A 90 -3.82 -3.03 -10.83
C ILE A 90 -3.23 -2.50 -9.52
N ASN A 91 -2.06 -2.99 -9.11
CA ASN A 91 -1.40 -2.52 -7.89
C ASN A 91 -1.04 -1.03 -8.00
N GLY A 92 -0.56 -0.57 -9.16
CA GLY A 92 -0.31 0.84 -9.44
C GLY A 92 -1.55 1.70 -9.26
N ILE A 93 -2.70 1.29 -9.80
CA ILE A 93 -3.98 2.00 -9.65
C ILE A 93 -4.39 2.05 -8.17
N MET A 94 -4.28 0.92 -7.46
CA MET A 94 -4.58 0.85 -6.03
C MET A 94 -3.66 1.74 -5.19
N ALA A 95 -2.40 1.89 -5.58
CA ALA A 95 -1.47 2.79 -4.91
C ALA A 95 -1.83 4.28 -5.08
N ILE A 96 -2.44 4.68 -6.21
CA ILE A 96 -2.97 6.04 -6.37
C ILE A 96 -4.10 6.29 -5.37
N PHE A 97 -5.02 5.33 -5.21
CA PHE A 97 -6.04 5.39 -4.16
C PHE A 97 -5.41 5.44 -2.76
N GLY A 98 -4.42 4.59 -2.50
CA GLY A 98 -3.67 4.57 -1.25
C GLY A 98 -3.04 5.92 -0.92
N ALA A 99 -2.40 6.57 -1.90
CA ALA A 99 -1.89 7.93 -1.76
C ALA A 99 -2.99 8.95 -1.41
N GLY A 100 -4.15 8.80 -2.02
CA GLY A 100 -5.33 9.61 -1.70
C GLY A 100 -5.87 9.37 -0.29
N PHE A 101 -5.89 8.13 0.19
CA PHE A 101 -6.24 7.81 1.58
C PHE A 101 -5.21 8.33 2.58
N ILE A 102 -3.91 8.28 2.26
CA ILE A 102 -2.85 8.90 3.07
C ILE A 102 -3.06 10.43 3.16
N LYS A 103 -3.46 11.08 2.05
CA LYS A 103 -3.86 12.50 2.09
C LYS A 103 -5.10 12.71 2.97
N MET A 104 -6.10 11.84 2.90
CA MET A 104 -7.28 11.94 3.77
C MET A 104 -6.89 11.84 5.25
N ALA A 105 -5.96 10.94 5.60
CA ALA A 105 -5.42 10.83 6.95
C ALA A 105 -4.74 12.14 7.40
N ARG A 106 -3.95 12.77 6.53
CA ARG A 106 -3.36 14.09 6.77
C ARG A 106 -4.41 15.17 7.01
N ASP A 107 -5.41 15.25 6.14
CA ASP A 107 -6.45 16.28 6.23
C ASP A 107 -7.18 16.14 7.60
N VAL A 108 -7.52 14.92 8.00
CA VAL A 108 -8.13 14.61 9.30
C VAL A 108 -7.22 14.95 10.48
N TYR A 109 -5.92 14.65 10.36
CA TYR A 109 -4.92 14.99 11.37
C TYR A 109 -4.84 16.51 11.61
N HIS A 110 -5.01 17.33 10.57
CA HIS A 110 -5.09 18.78 10.68
C HIS A 110 -6.51 19.32 10.97
N ASN A 111 -7.39 18.46 11.49
CA ASN A 111 -8.79 18.79 11.84
C ASN A 111 -9.68 19.20 10.66
N GLU A 112 -9.33 18.84 9.43
CA GLU A 112 -10.24 18.93 8.30
C GLU A 112 -11.18 17.72 8.25
N LEU A 113 -12.38 17.93 7.71
CA LEU A 113 -13.35 16.84 7.52
C LEU A 113 -12.91 15.91 6.37
N PRO A 114 -13.04 14.58 6.51
CA PRO A 114 -12.71 13.64 5.45
C PRO A 114 -13.67 13.82 4.26
N LYS A 115 -13.13 14.23 3.10
CA LYS A 115 -13.91 14.46 1.88
C LYS A 115 -13.93 13.21 1.01
N PHE A 116 -15.09 12.84 0.52
CA PHE A 116 -15.28 11.69 -0.37
C PHE A 116 -14.39 11.74 -1.63
N SER A 117 -14.12 12.94 -2.16
CA SER A 117 -13.29 13.13 -3.34
C SER A 117 -11.78 12.97 -3.09
N THR A 118 -11.32 13.02 -1.84
CA THR A 118 -9.89 13.04 -1.52
C THR A 118 -9.11 11.83 -2.06
N PRO A 119 -9.61 10.58 -1.99
CA PRO A 119 -8.89 9.42 -2.51
C PRO A 119 -8.64 9.47 -4.02
N PHE A 120 -9.43 10.26 -4.76
CA PHE A 120 -9.38 10.38 -6.21
C PHE A 120 -8.45 11.51 -6.70
N ILE A 121 -8.02 12.41 -5.81
CA ILE A 121 -7.30 13.64 -6.18
C ILE A 121 -5.99 13.34 -6.94
N TYR A 122 -5.30 12.25 -6.64
CA TYR A 122 -4.02 11.95 -7.28
C TYR A 122 -4.14 11.35 -8.68
N PHE A 123 -5.32 10.93 -9.13
CA PHE A 123 -5.51 10.51 -10.52
C PHE A 123 -5.27 11.65 -11.52
N THR A 124 -5.44 12.90 -11.10
CA THR A 124 -5.26 14.09 -11.96
C THR A 124 -3.95 14.82 -11.71
N LYS A 125 -3.09 14.29 -10.83
CA LYS A 125 -1.85 14.95 -10.39
C LYS A 125 -0.60 14.20 -10.84
N VAL A 126 0.46 14.96 -11.11
CA VAL A 126 1.78 14.41 -11.47
C VAL A 126 2.33 13.51 -10.35
N GLU A 127 2.05 13.84 -9.09
CA GLU A 127 2.43 13.01 -7.95
C GLU A 127 1.76 11.63 -7.99
N GLY A 128 0.52 11.52 -8.46
CA GLY A 128 -0.13 10.21 -8.64
C GLY A 128 0.50 9.39 -9.75
N LEU A 129 0.91 10.02 -10.85
CA LEU A 129 1.68 9.34 -11.90
C LEU A 129 3.03 8.82 -11.38
N LYS A 130 3.70 9.58 -10.52
CA LYS A 130 4.94 9.12 -9.85
C LYS A 130 4.68 7.93 -8.93
N VAL A 131 3.60 7.96 -8.13
CA VAL A 131 3.20 6.84 -7.26
C VAL A 131 2.88 5.59 -8.10
N PHE A 132 2.14 5.75 -9.19
CA PHE A 132 1.82 4.68 -10.13
C PHE A 132 3.07 4.04 -10.71
N ALA A 133 3.96 4.85 -11.29
CA ALA A 133 5.21 4.37 -11.89
C ALA A 133 6.11 3.68 -10.86
N PHE A 134 6.26 4.26 -9.66
CA PHE A 134 7.02 3.65 -8.57
C PHE A 134 6.46 2.27 -8.19
N THR A 135 5.15 2.18 -8.00
CA THR A 135 4.50 0.95 -7.54
C THR A 135 4.59 -0.14 -8.60
N ILE A 136 4.43 0.18 -9.88
CA ILE A 136 4.64 -0.77 -10.98
C ILE A 136 6.06 -1.31 -10.97
N LEU A 137 7.07 -0.43 -10.87
CA LEU A 137 8.47 -0.84 -10.84
C LEU A 137 8.75 -1.79 -9.67
N VAL A 138 8.26 -1.45 -8.48
CA VAL A 138 8.41 -2.31 -7.29
C VAL A 138 7.69 -3.64 -7.47
N GLN A 139 6.48 -3.66 -8.02
CA GLN A 139 5.71 -4.89 -8.21
C GLN A 139 6.37 -5.81 -9.24
N VAL A 140 6.89 -5.27 -10.35
CA VAL A 140 7.61 -6.05 -11.36
C VAL A 140 8.88 -6.67 -10.75
N ILE A 141 9.66 -5.89 -9.99
CA ILE A 141 10.85 -6.38 -9.28
C ILE A 141 10.46 -7.47 -8.28
N TYR A 142 9.41 -7.25 -7.50
CA TYR A 142 8.93 -8.23 -6.53
C TYR A 142 8.50 -9.54 -7.21
N ASN A 143 7.70 -9.47 -8.28
CA ASN A 143 7.27 -10.65 -9.02
C ASN A 143 8.47 -11.41 -9.60
N ALA A 144 9.47 -10.71 -10.16
CA ALA A 144 10.69 -11.33 -10.68
C ALA A 144 11.49 -12.06 -9.59
N ILE A 145 11.65 -11.43 -8.41
CA ILE A 145 12.32 -12.06 -7.27
C ILE A 145 11.52 -13.26 -6.76
N SER A 146 10.20 -13.13 -6.63
CA SER A 146 9.32 -14.18 -6.14
C SER A 146 9.39 -15.42 -7.03
N LEU A 147 9.29 -15.26 -8.34
CA LEU A 147 9.38 -16.36 -9.30
C LEU A 147 10.78 -17.00 -9.28
N GLY A 148 11.83 -16.19 -9.18
CA GLY A 148 13.20 -16.70 -9.04
C GLY A 148 13.39 -17.56 -7.79
N LEU A 149 12.90 -17.10 -6.64
CA LEU A 149 12.97 -17.85 -5.37
C LEU A 149 12.11 -19.12 -5.39
N GLU A 150 10.94 -19.06 -6.01
CA GLU A 150 10.06 -20.21 -6.15
C GLU A 150 10.69 -21.31 -7.01
N SER A 151 11.38 -20.95 -8.09
CA SER A 151 12.07 -21.92 -8.96
C SER A 151 13.15 -22.76 -8.25
N ILE A 152 13.66 -22.28 -7.11
CA ILE A 152 14.66 -22.96 -6.28
C ILE A 152 14.08 -23.50 -4.96
N GLY A 153 12.74 -23.52 -4.81
CA GLY A 153 12.05 -24.06 -3.64
C GLY A 153 12.08 -23.16 -2.40
N LEU A 154 12.38 -21.87 -2.55
CA LEU A 154 12.49 -20.89 -1.46
C LEU A 154 11.28 -19.95 -1.39
N SER A 155 10.06 -20.45 -1.65
CA SER A 155 8.83 -19.66 -1.65
C SER A 155 8.61 -18.86 -0.34
N MET A 156 8.94 -19.46 0.81
CA MET A 156 8.86 -18.77 2.12
C MET A 156 9.81 -17.57 2.23
N VAL A 157 10.96 -17.59 1.56
CA VAL A 157 11.90 -16.45 1.52
C VAL A 157 11.29 -15.28 0.76
N GLY A 158 10.47 -15.55 -0.27
CA GLY A 158 9.75 -14.53 -1.03
C GLY A 158 8.85 -13.67 -0.13
N LEU A 159 8.18 -14.28 0.85
CA LEU A 159 7.36 -13.57 1.83
C LEU A 159 8.20 -12.59 2.67
N PHE A 160 9.37 -13.01 3.17
CA PHE A 160 10.25 -12.11 3.93
C PHE A 160 10.77 -10.95 3.08
N VAL A 161 11.13 -11.22 1.82
CA VAL A 161 11.52 -10.17 0.87
C VAL A 161 10.37 -9.18 0.66
N MET A 162 9.12 -9.65 0.54
CA MET A 162 7.95 -8.79 0.42
C MET A 162 7.81 -7.83 1.61
N ILE A 163 7.93 -8.37 2.83
CA ILE A 163 7.83 -7.58 4.06
C ILE A 163 8.95 -6.53 4.12
N LEU A 164 10.18 -6.92 3.78
CA LEU A 164 11.32 -6.01 3.76
C LEU A 164 11.14 -4.89 2.74
N ILE A 165 10.69 -5.20 1.53
CA ILE A 165 10.40 -4.20 0.49
C ILE A 165 9.35 -3.22 1.01
N ASN A 166 8.20 -3.72 1.51
CA ASN A 166 7.13 -2.85 2.02
C ASN A 166 7.60 -1.95 3.19
N LEU A 167 8.40 -2.50 4.10
CA LEU A 167 8.97 -1.75 5.22
C LEU A 167 9.88 -0.62 4.73
N LEU A 168 10.83 -0.93 3.85
CA LEU A 168 11.80 0.03 3.33
C LEU A 168 11.16 1.10 2.44
N THR A 169 10.04 0.77 1.78
CA THR A 169 9.31 1.70 0.90
C THR A 169 8.17 2.43 1.60
N LEU A 170 7.97 2.23 2.90
CA LEU A 170 6.82 2.74 3.66
C LEU A 170 6.58 4.25 3.47
N LEU A 171 7.66 5.04 3.40
CA LEU A 171 7.60 6.51 3.32
C LEU A 171 7.67 7.06 1.89
N VAL A 172 7.86 6.21 0.88
CA VAL A 172 8.03 6.67 -0.50
C VAL A 172 6.80 7.41 -0.99
N VAL A 173 5.60 6.86 -0.73
CA VAL A 173 4.34 7.49 -1.15
C VAL A 173 4.16 8.86 -0.46
N PRO A 174 4.24 9.00 0.88
CA PRO A 174 4.25 10.29 1.56
C PRO A 174 5.25 11.30 0.99
N PHE A 175 6.51 10.90 0.76
CA PHE A 175 7.53 11.79 0.19
C PHE A 175 7.21 12.25 -1.23
N ILE A 176 6.59 11.40 -2.04
CA ILE A 176 6.16 11.77 -3.39
C ILE A 176 5.01 12.78 -3.32
N ILE A 177 4.03 12.57 -2.44
CA ILE A 177 2.79 13.36 -2.46
C ILE A 177 2.83 14.63 -1.60
N PHE A 178 3.63 14.65 -0.54
CA PHE A 178 3.73 15.80 0.37
C PHE A 178 4.99 16.63 0.10
N ASP A 179 6.15 15.98 -0.04
CA ASP A 179 7.42 16.65 -0.32
C ASP A 179 7.72 16.79 -1.82
N LYS A 180 6.83 16.29 -2.69
CA LYS A 180 6.93 16.36 -4.17
C LYS A 180 8.23 15.77 -4.72
N MET A 181 8.85 14.84 -3.99
CA MET A 181 10.14 14.27 -4.36
C MET A 181 10.08 13.50 -5.68
N PRO A 182 11.18 13.45 -6.45
CA PRO A 182 11.31 12.47 -7.53
C PRO A 182 11.49 11.07 -6.94
N ILE A 183 11.05 10.05 -7.70
CA ILE A 183 10.96 8.65 -7.24
C ILE A 183 12.25 8.15 -6.58
N PHE A 184 13.40 8.30 -7.25
CA PHE A 184 14.68 7.82 -6.73
C PHE A 184 15.13 8.53 -5.44
N LYS A 185 14.85 9.83 -5.31
CA LYS A 185 15.16 10.56 -4.06
C LYS A 185 14.23 10.13 -2.93
N ALA A 186 12.94 9.92 -3.23
CA ALA A 186 11.96 9.43 -2.25
C ALA A 186 12.34 8.02 -1.76
N LEU A 187 12.75 7.12 -2.67
CA LEU A 187 13.23 5.79 -2.33
C LEU A 187 14.48 5.85 -1.45
N GLY A 188 15.50 6.59 -1.87
CA GLY A 188 16.73 6.75 -1.10
C GLY A 188 16.49 7.31 0.31
N ALA A 189 15.63 8.32 0.43
CA ALA A 189 15.25 8.91 1.72
C ALA A 189 14.48 7.92 2.59
N SER A 190 13.51 7.19 2.04
CA SER A 190 12.72 6.18 2.76
C SER A 190 13.63 5.08 3.31
N VAL A 191 14.46 4.49 2.46
CA VAL A 191 15.42 3.45 2.86
C VAL A 191 16.36 3.98 3.95
N SER A 192 16.92 5.18 3.78
CA SER A 192 17.88 5.76 4.73
C SER A 192 17.26 6.03 6.10
N LEU A 193 16.02 6.53 6.14
CA LEU A 193 15.33 6.81 7.40
C LEU A 193 14.87 5.52 8.09
N ILE A 194 14.18 4.63 7.37
CA ILE A 194 13.64 3.40 7.95
C ILE A 194 14.76 2.50 8.50
N ASN A 195 15.92 2.44 7.83
CA ASN A 195 17.07 1.65 8.26
C ASN A 195 17.71 2.12 9.58
N GLN A 196 17.41 3.32 10.06
CA GLN A 196 17.88 3.73 11.38
C GLN A 196 17.20 2.95 12.51
N LYS A 197 15.93 2.54 12.32
CA LYS A 197 15.10 1.87 13.34
C LYS A 197 14.16 0.80 12.75
N PRO A 198 14.65 -0.16 11.94
CA PRO A 198 13.80 -1.05 11.15
C PRO A 198 12.92 -1.95 12.03
N PHE A 199 13.46 -2.55 13.09
CA PHE A 199 12.71 -3.45 13.96
C PHE A 199 11.58 -2.75 14.73
N LYS A 200 11.79 -1.50 15.18
CA LYS A 200 10.75 -0.74 15.88
C LYS A 200 9.58 -0.44 14.94
N ILE A 201 9.87 0.01 13.73
CA ILE A 201 8.85 0.32 12.73
C ILE A 201 8.13 -0.95 12.27
N LEU A 202 8.87 -2.05 12.08
CA LEU A 202 8.31 -3.35 11.74
C LEU A 202 7.34 -3.85 12.81
N MET A 203 7.70 -3.74 14.09
CA MET A 203 6.82 -4.12 15.20
C MET A 203 5.49 -3.34 15.15
N TYR A 204 5.55 -2.03 14.90
CA TYR A 204 4.34 -1.20 14.77
C TYR A 204 3.49 -1.59 13.55
N LEU A 205 4.14 -1.82 12.41
CA LEU A 205 3.47 -2.27 11.19
C LEU A 205 2.75 -3.61 11.39
N ILE A 206 3.38 -4.57 12.08
CA ILE A 206 2.77 -5.88 12.38
C ILE A 206 1.55 -5.71 13.31
N LEU A 207 1.68 -4.96 14.40
CA LEU A 207 0.59 -4.77 15.36
C LEU A 207 -0.64 -4.11 14.71
N LEU A 208 -0.42 -3.10 13.86
CA LEU A 208 -1.51 -2.43 13.14
C LEU A 208 -2.03 -3.24 11.97
N GLY A 209 -1.19 -4.05 11.34
CA GLY A 209 -1.59 -5.05 10.36
C GLY A 209 -2.57 -6.05 10.97
N LEU A 210 -2.26 -6.61 12.15
CA LEU A 210 -3.17 -7.51 12.86
C LEU A 210 -4.48 -6.82 13.23
N LEU A 211 -4.43 -5.56 13.65
CA LEU A 211 -5.63 -4.77 13.94
C LEU A 211 -6.47 -4.49 12.68
N SER A 212 -5.84 -4.27 11.53
CA SER A 212 -6.57 -4.14 10.25
C SER A 212 -7.29 -5.44 9.85
N LEU A 213 -6.82 -6.60 10.32
CA LEU A 213 -7.46 -7.90 10.10
C LEU A 213 -8.50 -8.25 11.16
N SER A 214 -8.47 -7.61 12.33
CA SER A 214 -9.44 -7.84 13.42
C SER A 214 -10.89 -7.63 12.98
N GLY A 215 -11.11 -6.81 11.94
CA GLY A 215 -12.41 -6.60 11.35
C GLY A 215 -13.08 -7.86 10.80
N ILE A 216 -12.30 -8.91 10.49
CA ILE A 216 -12.82 -10.23 10.09
C ILE A 216 -13.78 -10.81 11.15
N LEU A 217 -13.54 -10.51 12.44
CA LEU A 217 -14.36 -10.99 13.55
C LEU A 217 -15.78 -10.37 13.57
N ILE A 218 -16.00 -9.27 12.86
CA ILE A 218 -17.29 -8.56 12.75
C ILE A 218 -17.80 -8.66 11.30
N PHE A 219 -17.61 -9.83 10.67
CA PHE A 219 -17.92 -10.10 9.27
C PHE A 219 -17.18 -9.16 8.28
N PHE A 220 -17.45 -9.30 6.98
CA PHE A 220 -16.79 -8.53 5.91
C PHE A 220 -16.91 -7.01 6.07
N ILE A 221 -17.96 -6.51 6.74
CA ILE A 221 -18.15 -5.08 7.02
C ILE A 221 -17.06 -4.57 7.98
N GLY A 222 -16.72 -5.35 9.01
CA GLY A 222 -15.66 -4.99 9.95
C GLY A 222 -14.31 -4.84 9.26
N LEU A 223 -13.98 -5.72 8.29
CA LEU A 223 -12.74 -5.63 7.52
C LEU A 223 -12.67 -4.32 6.73
N ILE A 224 -13.75 -3.94 6.04
CA ILE A 224 -13.80 -2.71 5.24
C ILE A 224 -13.55 -1.46 6.11
N VAL A 225 -14.09 -1.43 7.33
CA VAL A 225 -13.93 -0.30 8.24
C VAL A 225 -12.57 -0.28 8.92
N THR A 226 -11.88 -1.43 9.04
CA THR A 226 -10.58 -1.55 9.69
C THR A 226 -9.40 -1.37 8.73
N LEU A 227 -9.55 -1.68 7.44
CA LEU A 227 -8.52 -1.44 6.41
C LEU A 227 -7.93 -0.01 6.39
N PRO A 228 -8.72 1.08 6.56
CA PRO A 228 -8.19 2.44 6.58
C PRO A 228 -7.08 2.71 7.60
N ILE A 229 -6.95 1.88 8.64
CA ILE A 229 -5.96 2.07 9.70
C ILE A 229 -4.52 2.03 9.16
N ILE A 230 -4.27 1.27 8.08
CA ILE A 230 -2.96 1.19 7.46
C ILE A 230 -2.54 2.54 6.86
N TYR A 231 -3.49 3.27 6.24
CA TYR A 231 -3.23 4.60 5.69
C TYR A 231 -3.07 5.65 6.78
N CYS A 232 -3.83 5.52 7.88
CA CYS A 232 -3.68 6.36 9.06
C CYS A 232 -2.27 6.21 9.65
N PHE A 233 -1.81 4.96 9.80
CA PHE A 233 -0.49 4.65 10.30
C PHE A 233 0.62 5.18 9.39
N ASN A 234 0.49 4.98 8.07
CA ASN A 234 1.47 5.44 7.10
C ASN A 234 1.67 6.96 7.22
N TYR A 235 0.58 7.72 7.33
CA TYR A 235 0.66 9.16 7.59
C TYR A 235 1.24 9.48 8.97
N SER A 236 0.79 8.82 10.04
CA SER A 236 1.29 9.08 11.41
C SER A 236 2.79 8.85 11.53
N ILE A 237 3.33 7.78 10.93
CA ILE A 237 4.77 7.55 10.90
C ILE A 237 5.48 8.66 10.13
N TYR A 238 4.99 9.02 8.94
CA TYR A 238 5.57 10.12 8.18
C TYR A 238 5.62 11.42 9.01
N GLU A 239 4.51 11.79 9.65
CA GLU A 239 4.41 13.01 10.46
C GLU A 239 5.36 12.97 11.65
N ASN A 240 5.44 11.84 12.36
CA ASN A 240 6.31 11.70 13.51
C ASN A 240 7.80 11.68 13.12
N ILE A 241 8.18 11.05 12.02
CA ILE A 241 9.58 11.00 11.58
C ILE A 241 10.04 12.35 11.02
N VAL A 242 9.19 13.03 10.24
CA VAL A 242 9.58 14.21 9.46
C VAL A 242 9.32 15.53 10.20
N ASN A 243 8.19 15.66 10.91
CA ASN A 243 7.71 16.92 11.48
C ASN A 243 7.71 16.94 13.02
N LYS A 244 7.41 15.80 13.64
CA LYS A 244 7.38 15.50 15.10
C LYS A 244 8.65 15.77 15.88
N ASN A 245 9.77 15.30 15.33
CA ASN A 245 10.97 14.96 16.09
C ASN A 245 12.23 15.65 15.58
#